data_AF-A0A6J1QQ34-F1
#
_entry.id   AF-A0A6J1QQ34-F1
#
_cell.length_a   1.000
_cell.length_b   1.000
_cell.length_c   1.000
_cell.angle_alpha   90.00
_cell.angle_beta   90.00
_cell.angle_gamma   90.00
#
_symmetry.space_group_name_H-M   'P 1'
#
loop_
_entity.id
_entity.type
_entity.pdbx_description
1 polymer ?
#
loop_
_entity_poly.entity_id
_entity_poly.type
_entity_poly.pdbx_seq_one_letter_code
_entity_poly.pdbx_strand_id
1 'polypeptide(L)'
;MEFHYNRGERRTCLIGDAGYPLEPWLMTPLAHYPEWSRQYQYTLKLCKARNIVERFFGVLKAIWRCLSSQRVLMYAPNIAVQIVNACAILHNMRLH
;
A
#
# COMPACT_ATOMS: atom_id res chain seq x y z
N MET A 1 12.63 -4.95 3.25
CA MET A 1 13.29 -4.62 1.97
C MET A 1 14.72 -4.14 2.16
N GLU A 2 15.04 -3.44 3.25
CA GLU A 2 16.42 -3.13 3.64
C GLU A 2 17.36 -4.36 3.62
N PHE A 3 16.94 -5.48 4.20
CA PHE A 3 17.70 -6.74 4.15
C PHE A 3 18.09 -7.16 2.73
N HIS A 4 17.17 -7.05 1.78
CA HIS A 4 17.39 -7.40 0.37
C HIS A 4 18.35 -6.41 -0.31
N TYR A 5 18.16 -5.12 -0.06
CA TYR A 5 19.03 -4.06 -0.54
C TYR A 5 20.48 -4.24 -0.06
N ASN A 6 20.67 -4.57 1.23
CA ASN A 6 21.97 -4.82 1.83
C ASN A 6 22.68 -6.06 1.25
N ARG A 7 21.92 -7.00 0.66
CA ARG A 7 22.46 -8.16 -0.08
C ARG A 7 22.73 -7.87 -1.55
N GLY A 8 22.58 -6.62 -2.00
CA GLY A 8 22.88 -6.18 -3.36
C GLY A 8 21.68 -6.16 -4.30
N GLU A 9 20.46 -6.41 -3.82
CA GLU A 9 19.26 -6.32 -4.64
C GLU A 9 18.91 -4.85 -4.94
N ARG A 10 18.89 -4.46 -6.22
CA ARG A 10 18.66 -3.06 -6.66
C ARG A 10 17.46 -2.86 -7.58
N ARG A 11 16.76 -3.93 -7.93
CA ARG A 11 15.66 -3.89 -8.91
C ARG A 11 14.28 -3.80 -8.26
N THR A 12 14.24 -3.81 -6.93
CA THR A 12 13.01 -3.86 -6.15
C THR A 12 13.01 -2.73 -5.14
N CYS A 13 11.86 -2.06 -5.04
CA CYS A 13 11.65 -0.96 -4.12
C CYS A 13 10.23 -1.03 -3.57
N LEU A 14 10.06 -0.54 -2.35
CA LEU A 14 8.75 -0.32 -1.76
C LEU A 14 8.23 1.05 -2.17
N ILE A 15 6.91 1.19 -2.18
CA ILE A 15 6.24 2.48 -2.37
C ILE A 15 5.60 2.86 -1.03
N GLY A 16 6.19 3.88 -0.38
CA GLY A 16 5.72 4.43 0.89
C GLY A 16 4.77 5.62 0.70
N ASP A 17 4.12 6.04 1.78
CA ASP A 17 3.42 7.32 1.82
C ASP A 17 4.37 8.43 2.31
N ALA A 18 3.86 9.65 2.41
CA ALA A 18 4.62 10.80 2.88
C ALA A 18 5.01 10.72 4.38
N GLY A 19 4.48 9.74 5.13
CA GLY A 19 4.84 9.50 6.52
C GLY A 19 6.11 8.67 6.70
N TYR A 20 6.65 8.09 5.62
CA TYR A 20 7.91 7.37 5.64
C TYR A 20 9.07 8.23 5.10
N PRO A 21 10.31 8.01 5.57
CA PRO A 21 11.49 8.63 4.96
C PRO A 21 11.74 8.05 3.56
N LEU A 22 12.38 8.86 2.70
CA LEU A 22 12.89 8.39 1.42
C LEU A 22 14.15 7.57 1.66
N GLU A 23 14.17 6.31 1.22
CA GLU A 23 15.31 5.40 1.37
C GLU A 23 15.70 4.79 0.01
N PRO A 24 16.93 4.26 -0.13
CA PRO A 24 17.37 3.59 -1.37
C PRO A 24 16.49 2.43 -1.83
N TRP A 25 15.67 1.88 -0.92
CA TRP A 25 14.76 0.76 -1.14
C TRP A 25 13.28 1.12 -0.85
N LEU A 26 12.98 2.38 -0.53
CA LEU A 26 11.63 2.89 -0.24
C LEU A 26 11.42 4.25 -0.93
N MET A 27 10.58 4.24 -1.96
CA MET A 27 10.18 5.43 -2.71
C MET A 27 9.03 6.13 -1.99
N THR A 28 9.19 7.40 -1.67
CA THR A 28 8.14 8.23 -1.04
C THR A 28 7.86 9.47 -1.89
N PRO A 29 6.65 10.06 -1.77
CA PRO A 29 6.30 11.29 -2.49
C PRO A 29 7.23 12.44 -2.12
N LEU A 30 7.64 13.22 -3.13
CA LEU A 30 8.40 14.44 -2.93
C LEU A 30 7.44 15.64 -2.86
N ALA A 31 7.44 16.36 -1.74
CA ALA A 31 6.57 17.51 -1.50
C ALA A 31 7.16 18.81 -2.06
N HIS A 32 6.27 19.75 -2.42
CA HIS A 32 6.61 21.15 -2.73
C HIS A 32 7.56 21.38 -3.92
N TYR A 33 7.49 20.54 -4.95
CA TYR A 33 8.22 20.78 -6.21
C TYR A 33 7.35 21.51 -7.24
N PRO A 34 7.92 22.43 -8.04
CA PRO A 34 7.19 23.13 -9.08
C PRO A 34 6.53 22.15 -10.06
N GLU A 35 5.35 22.52 -10.56
CA GLU A 35 4.70 21.78 -11.64
C GLU A 35 5.66 21.63 -12.83
N TRP A 36 5.55 20.51 -13.54
CA TRP A 36 6.40 20.14 -14.69
C TRP A 36 7.86 19.81 -14.39
N SER A 37 8.31 19.96 -13.14
CA SER A 37 9.62 19.45 -12.73
C SER A 37 9.71 17.92 -12.80
N ARG A 38 10.93 17.38 -12.90
CA ARG A 38 11.15 15.92 -12.89
C ARG A 38 10.65 15.29 -11.57
N GLN A 39 10.82 16.00 -10.47
CA GLN A 39 10.37 15.60 -9.14
C GLN A 39 8.84 15.56 -9.06
N TYR A 40 8.16 16.54 -9.65
CA TYR A 40 6.69 16.52 -9.77
C TYR A 40 6.21 15.32 -10.59
N GLN A 41 6.83 15.05 -11.74
CA GLN A 41 6.48 13.90 -12.57
C GLN A 41 6.73 12.57 -11.87
N TYR A 42 7.82 12.47 -11.10
CA TYR A 42 8.10 11.33 -10.22
C TYR A 42 6.97 11.13 -9.21
N THR A 43 6.60 12.17 -8.46
CA THR A 43 5.53 12.11 -7.45
C THR A 43 4.20 11.73 -8.09
N LEU A 44 3.88 12.31 -9.25
CA LEU A 44 2.66 11.99 -9.99
C LEU A 44 2.59 10.50 -10.36
N LYS A 45 3.69 9.93 -10.86
CA LYS A 45 3.77 8.48 -11.18
C LYS A 45 3.64 7.62 -9.93
N LEU A 46 4.32 8.00 -8.84
CA LEU A 46 4.26 7.29 -7.57
C LEU A 46 2.85 7.28 -6.99
N CYS A 47 2.18 8.43 -6.96
CA CYS A 47 0.80 8.55 -6.49
C CYS A 47 -0.18 7.75 -7.37
N LYS A 48 0.02 7.72 -8.70
CA LYS A 48 -0.78 6.87 -9.59
C LYS A 48 -0.63 5.38 -9.26
N ALA A 49 0.58 4.91 -8.99
CA ALA A 49 0.81 3.52 -8.56
C ALA A 49 0.13 3.22 -7.22
N ARG A 50 0.23 4.13 -6.24
CA ARG A 50 -0.43 4.00 -4.92
C ARG A 50 -1.96 3.94 -5.02
N ASN A 51 -2.54 4.77 -5.88
CA ASN A 51 -4.00 4.86 -6.06
C ASN A 51 -4.64 3.51 -6.36
N ILE A 52 -3.94 2.59 -7.03
CA ILE A 52 -4.47 1.24 -7.33
C ILE A 52 -4.69 0.47 -6.03
N VAL A 53 -3.70 0.45 -5.15
CA VAL A 53 -3.74 -0.27 -3.87
C VAL A 53 -4.75 0.38 -2.92
N GLU A 54 -4.79 1.70 -2.86
CA GLU A 54 -5.75 2.45 -2.03
C GLU A 54 -7.20 2.20 -2.48
N ARG A 55 -7.46 2.23 -3.80
CA ARG A 55 -8.78 1.89 -4.36
C ARG A 55 -9.16 0.44 -4.08
N PHE A 56 -8.24 -0.50 -4.25
CA PHE A 56 -8.47 -1.91 -3.94
C PHE A 56 -8.91 -2.08 -2.49
N PHE A 57 -8.18 -1.52 -1.52
CA PHE A 57 -8.55 -1.62 -0.12
C PHE A 57 -9.86 -0.88 0.20
N GLY A 58 -10.15 0.22 -0.49
CA GLY A 58 -11.45 0.89 -0.41
C GLY A 58 -12.60 -0.04 -0.79
N VAL A 59 -12.50 -0.70 -1.95
CA VAL A 59 -13.50 -1.68 -2.42
C VAL A 59 -13.59 -2.88 -1.49
N LEU A 60 -12.44 -3.44 -1.07
CA LEU A 60 -12.38 -4.60 -0.20
C LEU A 60 -13.10 -4.32 1.14
N LYS A 61 -12.84 -3.16 1.77
CA LYS A 61 -13.50 -2.74 3.02
C LYS A 61 -14.97 -2.38 2.84
N ALA A 62 -15.37 -1.93 1.65
CA ALA A 62 -16.77 -1.63 1.35
C ALA A 62 -17.60 -2.92 1.23
N ILE A 63 -17.06 -3.94 0.57
CA ILE A 63 -17.71 -5.25 0.42
C ILE A 63 -17.65 -6.02 1.75
N TRP A 64 -16.46 -6.17 2.32
CA TRP A 64 -16.26 -6.90 3.57
C TRP A 64 -16.23 -5.91 4.73
N ARG A 65 -17.42 -5.48 5.15
CA ARG A 65 -17.62 -4.46 6.19
C ARG A 65 -16.97 -4.78 7.54
N CYS A 66 -16.66 -6.05 7.80
CA CYS A 66 -15.86 -6.46 8.95
C CYS A 66 -14.44 -5.88 8.96
N LEU A 67 -13.88 -5.48 7.80
CA LEU A 67 -12.56 -4.86 7.65
C LEU A 67 -12.58 -3.31 7.73
N SER A 68 -13.76 -2.70 7.83
CA SER A 68 -13.89 -1.24 7.81
C SER A 68 -13.42 -0.60 9.11
N SER A 69 -12.81 0.59 9.04
CA SER A 69 -12.30 1.34 10.20
C SER A 69 -13.38 1.73 11.22
N GLN A 70 -14.64 1.80 10.79
CA GLN A 70 -15.79 1.98 11.70
C GLN A 70 -15.98 0.78 12.65
N ARG A 71 -15.35 -0.35 12.34
CA ARG A 71 -15.29 -1.57 13.15
C ARG A 71 -13.85 -2.06 13.18
N VAL A 72 -12.93 -1.24 13.70
CA VAL A 72 -11.55 -1.66 14.02
C VAL A 72 -11.60 -3.10 14.49
N LEU A 73 -10.83 -4.00 13.85
CA LEU A 73 -10.83 -5.40 14.24
C LEU A 73 -10.34 -5.51 15.68
N MET A 74 -11.28 -5.57 16.63
CA MET A 74 -11.03 -5.75 18.05
C MET A 74 -10.74 -7.23 18.34
N TYR A 75 -9.81 -7.79 17.57
CA TYR A 75 -9.38 -9.17 17.68
C TYR A 75 -7.88 -9.19 17.92
N ALA A 76 -7.42 -10.23 18.61
CA ALA A 76 -6.00 -10.49 18.72
C ALA A 76 -5.38 -10.61 17.31
N PRO A 77 -4.12 -10.18 17.09
CA PRO A 77 -3.51 -10.11 15.77
C PRO A 77 -3.59 -11.41 14.96
N ASN A 78 -3.47 -12.56 15.64
CA ASN A 78 -3.61 -13.88 15.02
C ASN A 78 -5.00 -14.11 14.40
N ILE A 79 -6.07 -13.73 15.09
CA ILE A 79 -7.45 -13.84 14.60
C ILE A 79 -7.71 -12.78 13.52
N ALA A 80 -7.19 -11.56 13.70
CA ALA A 80 -7.33 -10.51 12.71
C ALA A 80 -6.75 -10.90 11.35
N VAL A 81 -5.58 -11.53 11.33
CA VAL A 81 -4.96 -12.05 10.11
C VAL A 81 -5.84 -13.13 9.46
N GLN A 82 -6.43 -14.04 10.24
CA GLN A 82 -7.33 -15.07 9.71
C GLN A 82 -8.57 -14.45 9.04
N ILE A 83 -9.18 -13.44 9.65
CA ILE A 83 -10.34 -12.73 9.10
C ILE A 83 -9.96 -12.03 7.79
N VAL A 84 -8.83 -11.32 7.75
CA VAL A 84 -8.34 -10.64 6.53
C VAL A 84 -8.09 -11.65 5.41
N ASN A 85 -7.45 -12.78 5.71
CA ASN A 85 -7.19 -13.83 4.71
C ASN A 85 -8.50 -14.44 4.17
N ALA A 86 -9.46 -14.73 5.05
CA ALA A 86 -10.76 -15.23 4.63
C ALA A 86 -11.47 -14.24 3.70
N CYS A 87 -11.46 -12.94 4.02
CA CYS A 87 -12.03 -11.90 3.17
C CYS A 87 -11.33 -11.81 1.81
N ALA A 88 -10.00 -11.95 1.76
CA ALA A 88 -9.25 -11.94 0.50
C ALA A 88 -9.59 -13.15 -0.37
N ILE A 89 -9.66 -14.36 0.22
CA ILE A 89 -10.06 -15.59 -0.48
C ILE A 89 -11.46 -15.44 -1.07
N LEU A 90 -12.43 -15.02 -0.24
CA LEU A 90 -13.81 -14.82 -0.68
C LEU A 90 -13.93 -13.71 -1.73
N HIS A 91 -13.11 -12.65 -1.64
CA HIS A 91 -13.07 -11.60 -2.66
C HIS A 91 -12.61 -12.15 -4.01
N ASN A 92 -11.56 -12.98 -4.03
CA ASN A 92 -11.07 -13.61 -5.24
C ASN A 92 -12.11 -14.55 -5.84
N MET A 93 -12.77 -15.37 -5.01
CA MET A 93 -13.87 -16.25 -5.45
C MET A 93 -15.04 -15.49 -6.07
N ARG A 94 -15.33 -14.27 -5.61
CA ARG A 94 -16.39 -13.41 -6.18
C ARG A 94 -16.01 -12.81 -7.54
N LEU A 95 -14.72 -12.63 -7.83
CA LEU A 95 -14.24 -12.01 -9.07
C LEU A 95 -14.08 -13.01 -10.23
N HIS A 96 -14.04 -14.30 -9.91
CA HIS A 96 -14.04 -15.41 -10.86
C HIS A 96 -15.46 -15.90 -11.12
#